data_AF-A0A6N8U1T0-F1
#
_entry.id   AF-A0A6N8U1T0-F1
#
_cell.length_a   1.000
_cell.length_b   1.000
_cell.length_c   1.000
_cell.angle_alpha   90.00
_cell.angle_beta   90.00
_cell.angle_gamma   90.00
#
_symmetry.space_group_name_H-M   'P 1'
#
loop_
_entity.id
_entity.type
_entity.pdbx_description
1 polymer ?
#
loop_
_entity_poly.entity_id
_entity_poly.type
_entity_poly.pdbx_seq_one_letter_code
_entity_poly.pdbx_strand_id
1 'polypeptide(L)' 'MKNYSFYQYLKTRRGEDSPIGRLASFVMEDSMFPKYSEDYLEISEYLEENPYEDMPLSHYDSAFDDYRNWLSH' A
#
# COMPACT_ATOMS: atom_id res chain seq x y z
N MET A 1 -18.67 7.08 3.04
CA MET A 1 -17.32 6.83 2.50
C MET A 1 -16.48 6.30 3.65
N LYS A 2 -15.73 5.23 3.40
CA LYS A 2 -14.77 4.72 4.37
C LYS A 2 -13.71 5.79 4.67
N ASN A 3 -13.19 5.81 5.89
CA ASN A 3 -12.09 6.71 6.30
C ASN A 3 -10.97 5.83 6.87
N TYR A 4 -10.21 5.22 5.98
CA TYR A 4 -9.15 4.28 6.31
C TYR A 4 -7.92 4.65 5.51
N SER A 5 -6.75 4.61 6.15
CA SER A 5 -5.49 4.84 5.45
C SER A 5 -5.13 3.71 4.48
N PHE A 6 -4.20 3.99 3.56
CA PHE A 6 -3.69 2.98 2.64
C PHE A 6 -3.13 1.76 3.39
N TYR A 7 -2.44 2.00 4.51
CA TYR A 7 -1.96 0.94 5.41
C TYR A 7 -3.11 0.08 5.97
N GLN A 8 -4.22 0.71 6.37
CA GLN A 8 -5.38 -0.01 6.88
C GLN A 8 -6.07 -0.86 5.82
N TYR A 9 -6.10 -0.38 4.58
CA TYR A 9 -6.52 -1.17 3.42
C TYR A 9 -5.57 -2.37 3.18
N LEU A 10 -4.24 -2.16 3.17
CA LEU A 10 -3.29 -3.26 2.96
C LEU A 10 -3.41 -4.37 4.01
N LYS A 11 -3.79 -4.05 5.26
CA LYS A 11 -4.09 -5.08 6.27
C LYS A 11 -5.17 -6.06 5.83
N THR A 12 -6.15 -5.65 5.02
CA THR A 12 -7.22 -6.53 4.54
C THR A 12 -6.78 -7.39 3.35
N ARG A 13 -5.64 -7.06 2.73
CA ARG A 13 -5.05 -7.75 1.57
C ARG A 13 -3.93 -8.73 1.96
N ARG A 14 -3.55 -8.77 3.23
CA ARG A 14 -2.47 -9.63 3.73
C ARG A 14 -2.79 -11.12 3.46
N GLY A 15 -1.82 -11.83 2.89
CA GLY A 15 -1.93 -13.26 2.60
C GLY A 15 -2.60 -13.59 1.26
N GLU A 16 -3.00 -12.59 0.47
CA GLU A 16 -3.40 -12.80 -0.92
C GLU A 16 -2.20 -13.22 -1.78
N ASP A 17 -2.40 -14.19 -2.68
CA ASP A 17 -1.43 -14.54 -3.72
C ASP A 17 -1.51 -13.55 -4.89
N SER A 18 -1.14 -12.29 -4.60
CA SER A 18 -1.22 -11.17 -5.54
C SER A 18 -0.06 -10.19 -5.31
N PRO A 19 0.26 -9.31 -6.29
CA PRO A 19 1.21 -8.22 -6.05
C PRO A 19 0.82 -7.33 -4.86
N ILE A 20 -0.48 -7.10 -4.64
CA ILE A 20 -1.00 -6.33 -3.51
C ILE A 20 -0.78 -7.07 -2.20
N GLY A 21 -1.00 -8.39 -2.16
CA GLY A 21 -0.74 -9.21 -0.97
C GLY A 21 0.74 -9.28 -0.60
N ARG A 22 1.62 -9.28 -1.61
CA ARG A 22 3.08 -9.12 -1.41
C ARG A 22 3.43 -7.74 -0.84
N LEU A 23 2.94 -6.66 -1.45
CA LEU A 23 3.10 -5.29 -0.91
C LEU A 23 2.60 -5.18 0.53
N ALA A 24 1.43 -5.74 0.82
CA ALA A 24 0.89 -5.78 2.17
C ALA A 24 1.85 -6.49 3.14
N SER A 25 2.48 -7.58 2.73
CA SER A 25 3.41 -8.32 3.59
C SER A 25 4.64 -7.49 3.95
N PHE A 26 5.28 -6.85 2.96
CA PHE A 26 6.40 -5.93 3.21
C PHE A 26 6.01 -4.76 4.11
N VAL A 27 4.90 -4.09 3.82
CA VAL A 27 4.43 -2.94 4.60
C VAL A 27 4.05 -3.32 6.04
N MET A 28 3.61 -4.55 6.29
CA MET A 28 3.34 -5.02 7.66
C MET A 28 4.61 -5.20 8.49
N GLU A 29 5.74 -5.50 7.84
CA GLU A 29 7.04 -5.69 8.49
C GLU A 29 7.82 -4.37 8.60
N ASP A 30 7.43 -3.34 7.84
CA ASP A 30 8.03 -2.02 7.88
C ASP A 30 7.47 -1.15 9.02
N SER A 31 8.32 -0.91 10.03
CA SER A 31 7.97 -0.04 11.16
C SER A 31 7.93 1.45 10.82
N MET A 32 8.65 1.87 9.78
CA MET A 32 8.84 3.27 9.36
C MET A 32 7.82 3.72 8.31
N PHE A 33 7.10 2.78 7.69
CA PHE A 33 6.07 3.09 6.70
C PHE A 33 5.07 4.15 7.22
N PRO A 34 4.63 5.12 6.39
CA PRO A 34 3.70 6.18 6.80
C PRO A 34 2.26 5.64 6.98
N LYS A 35 1.99 4.99 8.12
CA LYS A 35 0.75 4.23 8.39
C LYS A 35 -0.55 5.04 8.37
N TYR A 36 -0.44 6.37 8.45
CA TYR A 36 -1.59 7.28 8.49
C TYR A 36 -1.71 8.10 7.21
N SER A 37 -0.79 7.95 6.26
CA SER A 37 -0.88 8.66 4.99
C SER A 37 -1.99 8.07 4.12
N GLU A 38 -2.72 8.97 3.49
CA GLU A 38 -3.70 8.71 2.44
C GLU A 38 -3.28 9.38 1.13
N ASP A 39 -2.12 10.04 1.12
CA ASP A 39 -1.61 10.79 -0.01
C ASP A 39 -0.76 9.89 -0.90
N TYR A 40 -1.07 9.91 -2.19
CA TYR A 40 -0.39 9.04 -3.16
C TYR A 40 1.10 9.41 -3.31
N LEU A 41 1.42 10.71 -3.30
CA LEU A 41 2.78 11.19 -3.54
C LEU A 41 3.66 10.92 -2.32
N GLU A 42 3.17 11.18 -1.11
CA GLU A 42 3.91 10.91 0.13
C GLU A 42 4.32 9.43 0.24
N ILE A 43 3.42 8.50 -0.10
CA ILE A 43 3.74 7.07 -0.08
C ILE A 43 4.64 6.68 -1.26
N SER A 44 4.46 7.29 -2.44
CA SER A 44 5.34 7.04 -3.60
C SER A 44 6.79 7.47 -3.30
N GLU A 45 6.97 8.66 -2.76
CA GLU A 45 8.28 9.20 -2.35
C GLU A 45 8.94 8.27 -1.31
N TYR A 46 8.17 7.82 -0.31
CA TYR A 46 8.68 6.86 0.68
C TYR A 46 9.18 5.56 0.03
N LEU A 47 8.43 4.99 -0.91
CA LEU A 47 8.78 3.73 -1.59
C LEU A 47 9.92 3.89 -2.60
N GLU A 48 10.10 5.08 -3.18
CA GLU A 48 11.26 5.43 -4.00
C GLU A 48 12.54 5.49 -3.17
N GLU A 49 12.48 6.09 -1.98
CA GLU A 49 13.62 6.19 -1.06
C GLU A 49 13.91 4.86 -0.33
N ASN A 50 12.87 4.05 -0.09
CA ASN A 50 12.94 2.79 0.67
C ASN A 50 12.34 1.64 -0.15
N PRO A 51 12.97 1.23 -1.26
CA PRO A 51 12.42 0.22 -2.15
C PRO A 51 12.39 -1.15 -1.49
N TYR A 52 11.26 -1.84 -1.62
CA TYR A 52 11.14 -3.25 -1.25
C TYR A 52 11.65 -4.16 -2.37
N GLU A 53 12.25 -5.29 -1.98
CA GLU A 53 12.77 -6.27 -2.93
C GLU A 53 11.65 -6.83 -3.82
N ASP A 54 11.94 -6.97 -5.13
CA ASP A 54 11.01 -7.45 -6.15
C ASP A 54 9.66 -6.71 -6.22
N MET A 55 9.62 -5.44 -5.79
CA MET A 55 8.43 -4.62 -5.82
C MET A 55 8.61 -3.34 -6.63
N PRO A 56 8.29 -3.36 -7.94
CA PRO A 56 8.26 -2.15 -8.75
C PRO A 56 7.13 -1.21 -8.29
N LEU A 57 7.33 0.09 -8.44
CA LEU A 57 6.33 1.11 -8.11
C LEU A 57 4.99 0.93 -8.85
N SER A 58 4.99 0.28 -10.01
CA SER A 58 3.75 -0.06 -10.73
C SER A 58 2.83 -1.01 -9.93
N HIS A 59 3.37 -1.83 -9.03
CA HIS A 59 2.58 -2.62 -8.09
C HIS A 59 1.92 -1.74 -7.03
N TYR A 60 2.63 -0.70 -6.57
CA TYR A 60 2.06 0.31 -5.68
C TYR A 60 0.96 1.10 -6.38
N ASP A 61 1.17 1.56 -7.62
CA ASP A 61 0.16 2.27 -8.42
C ASP A 61 -1.14 1.47 -8.51
N SER A 62 -1.01 0.19 -8.89
CA SER A 62 -2.14 -0.73 -8.99
C SER A 62 -2.85 -0.95 -7.65
N ALA A 63 -2.09 -1.05 -6.56
CA ALA A 63 -2.64 -1.20 -5.21
C ALA A 63 -3.37 0.06 -4.74
N PHE A 64 -2.87 1.24 -5.08
CA PHE A 64 -3.46 2.52 -4.68
C PHE A 64 -4.76 2.80 -5.47
N ASP A 65 -4.82 2.42 -6.74
CA ASP A 65 -6.05 2.47 -7.52
C ASP A 65 -7.12 1.53 -6.95
N ASP A 66 -6.75 0.31 -6.55
CA ASP A 66 -7.68 -0.61 -5.88
C ASP A 66 -8.16 -0.01 -4.54
N TYR A 67 -7.26 0.58 -3.75
CA TYR A 67 -7.61 1.28 -2.52
C TYR A 67 -8.64 2.39 -2.75
N ARG A 68 -8.46 3.24 -3.77
CA ARG A 68 -9.43 4.30 -4.12
C ARG A 68 -10.80 3.75 -4.51
N ASN A 69 -10.82 2.65 -5.26
CA ASN A 69 -12.05 1.94 -5.59
C ASN A 69 -12.70 1.36 -4.32
N TRP A 70 -11.91 0.73 -3.45
CA TRP A 70 -12.37 0.13 -2.21
C TRP A 70 -12.95 1.13 -1.21
N LEU A 71 -12.44 2.38 -1.17
CA LEU A 71 -13.00 3.44 -0.33
C LEU A 71 -14.39 3.91 -0.80
N SER A 72 -14.66 3.78 -2.09
CA SER A 72 -15.88 4.22 -2.76
C SER A 72 -17.05 3.22 -2.63
N HIS A 73 -16.76 1.98 -2.25
CA HIS A 73 -17.72 0.89 -2.06
C HIS A 73 -17.82 0.48 -0.58
#